data_AF-A0A6C0HKU3-F1
#
_entry.id   AF-A0A6C0HKU3-F1
#
_cell.length_a   1.000
_cell.length_b   1.000
_cell.length_c   1.000
_cell.angle_alpha   90.00
_cell.angle_beta   90.00
_cell.angle_gamma   90.00
#
_symmetry.space_group_name_H-M   'P 1'
#
loop_
_entity.id
_entity.type
_entity.pdbx_description
1 polymer ?
#
loop_
_entity_poly.entity_id
_entity_poly.type
_entity_poly.pdbx_seq_one_letter_code
_entity_poly.pdbx_strand_id
1 'polypeptide(L)'
;MFNIYMVIFIVIAVLVIAGGSYQLYGMQMGFSTVIFFAGALYVFIVYGIRWFGPNGMFGAIPGSWPPVINTCPDYLTYYQRTQADGQKMDTCIDLIGVSKNNGLSKFDAQKGDSNPDSAFFSLKTVSTDGGKKNGELCQRAITSGLSWEGITNGDGCVSGDGSITGPPSSGGSC
;
A
#
# COMPACT_ATOMS: atom_id res chain seq x y z
N MET A 1 -20.40 -1.44 15.50
CA MET A 1 -20.00 -0.03 15.58
C MET A 1 -20.71 0.74 14.48
N PHE A 2 -21.28 1.89 14.77
CA PHE A 2 -22.02 2.68 13.78
C PHE A 2 -21.04 3.31 12.78
N ASN A 3 -21.14 2.94 11.50
CA ASN A 3 -20.28 3.48 10.45
C ASN A 3 -20.86 4.80 9.93
N ILE A 4 -20.44 5.92 10.54
CA ILE A 4 -20.93 7.26 10.19
C ILE A 4 -20.69 7.63 8.72
N TYR A 5 -19.60 7.13 8.12
CA TYR A 5 -19.26 7.36 6.71
C TYR A 5 -20.24 6.65 5.76
N MET A 6 -20.71 5.46 6.12
CA MET A 6 -21.74 4.74 5.36
C MET A 6 -23.06 5.52 5.35
N VAL A 7 -23.43 6.11 6.49
CA VAL A 7 -24.68 6.90 6.58
C VAL A 7 -24.59 8.17 5.74
N ILE A 8 -23.47 8.89 5.80
CA ILE A 8 -23.21 10.06 4.96
C ILE A 8 -23.29 9.67 3.48
N PHE A 9 -22.67 8.54 3.09
CA PHE A 9 -22.71 8.04 1.72
C PHE A 9 -24.14 7.76 1.23
N ILE A 10 -24.96 7.09 2.04
CA ILE A 10 -26.36 6.79 1.68
C ILE A 10 -27.16 8.08 1.49
N VAL A 11 -27.00 9.07 2.37
CA VAL A 11 -27.68 10.36 2.26
C VAL A 11 -27.29 11.06 0.95
N ILE A 12 -26.00 11.10 0.62
CA ILE A 12 -25.52 11.71 -0.63
C ILE A 12 -26.06 10.94 -1.85
N ALA A 13 -26.04 9.61 -1.83
CA ALA A 13 -26.54 8.79 -2.93
C ALA A 13 -28.02 9.08 -3.22
N VAL A 14 -28.86 9.17 -2.18
CA VAL A 14 -30.28 9.52 -2.32
C VAL A 14 -30.45 10.93 -2.89
N LEU A 15 -29.69 11.91 -2.40
CA LEU A 15 -29.76 13.29 -2.90
C LEU A 15 -29.36 13.39 -4.38
N VAL A 16 -28.31 12.70 -4.80
CA VAL A 16 -27.84 12.71 -6.19
C VAL A 16 -28.83 12.01 -7.13
N ILE A 17 -29.32 10.83 -6.74
CA ILE A 17 -30.29 10.08 -7.54
C ILE A 17 -31.60 10.87 -7.65
N ALA A 18 -32.20 11.26 -6.52
CA ALA A 18 -33.48 11.98 -6.53
C ALA A 18 -33.35 13.38 -7.16
N GLY A 19 -32.31 14.14 -6.82
CA GLY A 19 -32.08 15.48 -7.34
C GLY A 19 -31.80 15.49 -8.84
N GLY A 20 -30.91 14.60 -9.31
CA GLY A 20 -30.60 14.47 -10.74
C GLY A 20 -31.81 13.98 -11.55
N SER A 21 -32.56 12.99 -11.04
CA SER A 21 -33.78 12.53 -11.70
C SER A 21 -34.88 13.60 -11.73
N TYR A 22 -35.05 14.38 -10.66
CA TYR A 22 -36.03 15.48 -10.62
C TYR A 22 -35.69 16.56 -11.66
N GLN A 23 -34.42 16.94 -11.76
CA GLN A 23 -33.96 17.93 -12.73
C GLN A 23 -34.19 17.45 -14.17
N LEU A 24 -33.84 16.21 -14.49
CA LEU A 24 -34.02 15.64 -15.83
C LEU A 24 -35.50 15.46 -16.20
N TYR A 25 -36.33 15.09 -15.22
CA TYR A 25 -37.78 15.00 -15.41
C TYR A 25 -38.39 16.37 -15.71
N GLY A 26 -37.97 17.42 -14.99
CA GLY A 26 -38.39 18.80 -15.24
C GLY A 26 -38.01 19.33 -16.64
N MET A 27 -36.94 18.80 -17.22
CA MET A 27 -36.52 19.09 -18.60
C MET A 27 -37.28 18.28 -19.67
N GLN A 28 -38.31 17.51 -19.28
CA GLN A 28 -39.08 16.62 -20.16
C GLN A 28 -38.23 15.54 -20.86
N MET A 29 -37.04 15.24 -20.34
CA MET A 29 -36.15 14.22 -20.89
C MET A 29 -36.44 12.86 -20.24
N GLY A 30 -37.63 12.31 -20.50
CA GLY A 30 -38.11 11.09 -19.84
C GLY A 30 -37.18 9.88 -20.03
N PHE A 31 -36.68 9.68 -21.26
CA PHE A 31 -35.74 8.59 -21.56
C PHE A 31 -34.40 8.75 -20.81
N SER A 32 -33.83 9.96 -20.82
CA SER A 32 -32.58 10.26 -20.10
C SER A 32 -32.76 10.14 -18.58
N THR A 33 -33.94 10.47 -18.05
CA THR A 33 -34.26 10.33 -16.62
C THR A 33 -34.19 8.88 -16.17
N VAL A 34 -34.76 7.96 -16.97
CA VAL A 34 -34.75 6.52 -16.66
C VAL A 34 -33.33 5.96 -16.72
N ILE A 35 -32.57 6.32 -17.75
CA ILE A 35 -31.16 5.89 -17.89
C ILE A 35 -30.31 6.42 -16.74
N PHE A 36 -30.46 7.70 -16.40
CA PHE A 36 -29.73 8.32 -15.30
C PHE A 36 -30.05 7.64 -13.98
N PHE A 37 -31.33 7.42 -13.67
CA PHE A 37 -31.75 6.77 -12.43
C PHE A 37 -31.14 5.37 -12.30
N ALA A 38 -31.26 4.54 -13.35
CA ALA A 38 -30.72 3.18 -13.35
C ALA A 38 -29.18 3.17 -13.25
N GLY A 39 -28.49 4.05 -13.99
CA GLY A 39 -27.04 4.15 -13.98
C GLY A 39 -26.48 4.66 -12.66
N ALA A 40 -27.06 5.74 -12.11
CA ALA A 40 -26.65 6.29 -10.83
C ALA A 40 -26.88 5.29 -9.69
N LEU A 41 -28.03 4.61 -9.67
CA LEU A 41 -28.32 3.56 -8.69
C LEU A 41 -27.28 2.42 -8.76
N TYR A 42 -26.97 1.95 -9.97
CA TYR A 42 -25.96 0.91 -10.17
C TYR A 42 -24.58 1.33 -9.63
N VAL A 43 -24.12 2.54 -9.98
CA VAL A 43 -22.83 3.08 -9.51
C VAL A 43 -22.78 3.15 -7.99
N PHE A 44 -23.80 3.74 -7.34
CA PHE A 44 -23.81 3.87 -5.88
C PHE A 44 -23.90 2.52 -5.17
N ILE A 45 -24.58 1.52 -5.74
CA ILE A 45 -24.59 0.16 -5.20
C ILE A 45 -23.18 -0.46 -5.28
N VAL A 46 -22.53 -0.40 -6.45
CA VAL A 46 -21.19 -0.99 -6.66
C VAL A 46 -20.16 -0.35 -5.72
N TYR A 47 -20.11 0.98 -5.66
CA TYR A 47 -19.18 1.68 -4.78
C TYR A 47 -19.54 1.55 -3.30
N GLY A 48 -20.83 1.45 -2.97
CA GLY A 48 -21.30 1.15 -1.62
C GLY A 48 -20.80 -0.21 -1.13
N ILE A 49 -20.91 -1.26 -1.96
CA ILE A 49 -20.39 -2.60 -1.65
C ILE A 49 -18.86 -2.59 -1.60
N ARG A 50 -18.20 -1.85 -2.48
CA ARG A 50 -16.72 -1.74 -2.54
C ARG A 50 -16.11 -1.14 -1.26
N TRP A 51 -16.77 -0.14 -0.66
CA TRP A 51 -16.25 0.60 0.49
C TRP A 51 -16.81 0.13 1.83
N PHE A 52 -18.05 -0.35 1.88
CA PHE A 52 -18.74 -0.70 3.13
C PHE A 52 -19.18 -2.16 3.21
N GLY A 53 -18.96 -2.97 2.17
CA GLY A 53 -19.31 -4.39 2.17
C GLY A 53 -18.39 -5.21 3.09
N PRO A 54 -18.92 -6.09 3.95
CA PRO A 54 -18.10 -7.00 4.74
C PRO A 54 -17.43 -8.01 3.80
N ASN A 55 -16.11 -7.89 3.59
CA ASN A 55 -15.34 -8.72 2.65
C ASN A 55 -15.96 -8.79 1.24
N GLY A 56 -16.32 -7.63 0.67
CA GLY A 56 -17.01 -7.55 -0.61
C GLY A 56 -16.23 -8.26 -1.74
N MET A 57 -16.96 -8.85 -2.69
CA MET A 57 -16.43 -9.48 -3.91
C MET A 57 -15.51 -8.56 -4.75
N PHE A 58 -15.55 -7.24 -4.49
CA PHE A 58 -14.70 -6.20 -5.07
C PHE A 58 -13.69 -5.59 -4.09
N GLY A 59 -13.72 -5.99 -2.81
CA GLY A 59 -12.79 -5.59 -1.75
C GLY A 59 -11.71 -6.64 -1.48
N ALA A 60 -11.96 -7.91 -1.82
CA ALA A 60 -10.93 -8.93 -1.87
C ALA A 60 -9.97 -8.59 -3.01
N ILE A 61 -8.78 -8.10 -2.66
CA ILE A 61 -7.66 -7.95 -3.59
C ILE A 61 -7.41 -9.35 -4.16
N PRO A 62 -7.54 -9.58 -5.48
CA PRO A 62 -7.27 -10.88 -6.06
C PRO A 62 -5.76 -11.10 -5.99
N GLY A 63 -5.32 -11.83 -4.96
CA GLY A 63 -3.93 -12.17 -4.71
C GLY A 63 -3.25 -11.23 -3.71
N SER A 64 -2.22 -11.77 -3.04
CA SER A 64 -1.33 -10.98 -2.19
C SER A 64 -0.53 -10.02 -3.08
N TRP A 65 -1.08 -8.83 -3.28
CA TRP A 65 -0.32 -7.71 -3.82
C TRP A 65 0.58 -7.16 -2.71
N PRO A 66 1.88 -6.97 -2.96
CA PRO A 66 2.59 -7.21 -4.22
C PRO A 66 3.07 -8.68 -4.37
N PRO A 67 3.00 -9.25 -5.59
CA PRO A 67 3.56 -10.56 -5.90
C PRO A 67 5.07 -10.43 -6.10
N VAL A 68 5.83 -11.02 -5.18
CA VAL A 68 7.29 -11.11 -5.18
C VAL A 68 7.99 -9.74 -4.99
N ILE A 69 8.62 -9.62 -3.82
CA ILE A 69 9.48 -8.51 -3.39
C ILE A 69 10.73 -8.46 -4.29
N ASN A 70 10.58 -7.89 -5.48
CA ASN A 70 11.68 -7.67 -6.43
C ASN A 70 12.07 -6.20 -6.52
N THR A 71 11.36 -5.33 -5.81
CA THR A 71 11.47 -3.87 -5.92
C THR A 71 12.00 -3.31 -4.62
N CYS A 72 12.79 -2.25 -4.69
CA CYS A 72 13.29 -1.58 -3.49
C CYS A 72 12.18 -0.84 -2.72
N PRO A 73 12.42 -0.49 -1.44
CA PRO A 73 11.60 0.50 -0.73
C PRO A 73 11.41 1.78 -1.55
N ASP A 74 10.38 2.56 -1.21
CA ASP A 74 9.99 3.73 -2.00
C ASP A 74 11.17 4.70 -2.14
N TYR A 75 11.42 5.16 -3.37
CA TYR A 75 12.50 6.07 -3.75
C TYR A 75 13.93 5.51 -3.65
N LEU A 76 14.11 4.23 -3.29
CA LEU A 76 15.42 3.57 -3.36
C LEU A 76 15.64 2.92 -4.74
N THR A 77 16.91 2.82 -5.12
CA THR A 77 17.33 2.20 -6.39
C THR A 77 17.97 0.85 -6.12
N TYR A 78 17.68 -0.15 -6.95
CA TYR A 78 18.33 -1.45 -6.86
C TYR A 78 19.83 -1.34 -7.15
N TYR A 79 20.63 -2.02 -6.33
CA TYR A 79 22.07 -2.08 -6.47
C TYR A 79 22.59 -3.45 -6.03
N GLN A 80 23.37 -4.08 -6.91
CA GLN A 80 24.00 -5.36 -6.60
C GLN A 80 25.39 -5.13 -6.04
N ARG A 81 25.54 -5.26 -4.73
CA ARG A 81 26.81 -5.06 -4.03
C ARG A 81 27.67 -6.30 -4.11
N THR A 82 28.96 -6.15 -4.37
CA THR A 82 29.95 -7.20 -4.18
C THR A 82 30.52 -7.11 -2.76
N GLN A 83 30.31 -8.13 -1.95
CA GLN A 83 30.92 -8.21 -0.62
C GLN A 83 32.41 -8.57 -0.69
N ALA A 84 33.13 -8.36 0.40
CA ALA A 84 34.54 -8.73 0.52
C ALA A 84 34.80 -10.22 0.21
N ASP A 85 33.80 -11.08 0.46
CA ASP A 85 33.84 -12.51 0.18
C ASP A 85 33.56 -12.86 -1.30
N GLY A 86 33.46 -11.87 -2.18
CA GLY A 86 33.15 -12.01 -3.60
C GLY A 86 31.70 -12.37 -3.92
N GLN A 87 30.86 -12.54 -2.89
CA GLN A 87 29.43 -12.81 -3.04
C GLN A 87 28.68 -11.56 -3.48
N LYS A 88 27.78 -11.73 -4.45
CA LYS A 88 26.86 -10.67 -4.89
C LYS A 88 25.63 -10.67 -4.00
N MET A 89 25.31 -9.51 -3.43
CA MET A 89 24.10 -9.33 -2.64
C MET A 89 23.19 -8.29 -3.28
N ASP A 90 21.92 -8.65 -3.33
CA ASP A 90 20.86 -7.78 -3.81
C ASP A 90 20.49 -6.78 -2.70
N THR A 91 20.74 -5.52 -2.99
CA THR A 91 20.54 -4.41 -2.05
C THR A 91 19.83 -3.25 -2.73
N CYS A 92 19.41 -2.29 -1.92
CA CYS A 92 18.79 -1.06 -2.35
C CYS A 92 19.57 0.11 -1.77
N ILE A 93 19.81 1.13 -2.59
CA ILE A 93 20.60 2.31 -2.24
C ILE A 93 19.74 3.57 -2.33
N ASP A 94 20.06 4.53 -1.48
CA ASP A 94 19.38 5.82 -1.46
C ASP A 94 20.27 6.91 -2.06
N LEU A 95 19.97 7.32 -3.29
CA LEU A 95 20.73 8.35 -4.00
C LEU A 95 20.33 9.78 -3.60
N ILE A 96 19.23 9.95 -2.88
CA ILE A 96 18.61 11.26 -2.62
C ILE A 96 18.79 11.64 -1.14
N GLY A 97 18.65 10.67 -0.22
CA GLY A 97 18.65 10.88 1.22
C GLY A 97 17.23 11.00 1.78
N VAL A 98 16.35 10.03 1.48
CA VAL A 98 14.95 10.02 1.89
C VAL A 98 14.70 9.41 3.28
N SER A 99 15.68 8.72 3.85
CA SER A 99 15.57 8.17 5.22
C SER A 99 15.37 9.28 6.24
N LYS A 100 14.22 9.27 6.92
CA LYS A 100 13.86 10.32 7.90
C LYS A 100 14.62 10.22 9.22
N ASN A 101 15.11 9.01 9.55
CA ASN A 101 15.65 8.68 10.86
C ASN A 101 17.16 8.39 10.85
N ASN A 102 17.86 8.72 9.75
CA ASN A 102 19.26 8.32 9.50
C ASN A 102 19.51 6.80 9.58
N GLY A 103 18.45 6.00 9.50
CA GLY A 103 18.55 4.53 9.53
C GLY A 103 19.03 3.94 8.20
N LEU A 104 19.13 4.77 7.15
CA LEU A 104 19.87 4.49 5.93
C LEU A 104 20.62 5.77 5.51
N SER A 105 21.93 5.66 5.28
CA SER A 105 22.74 6.79 4.81
C SER A 105 22.66 6.94 3.30
N LYS A 106 22.71 8.19 2.82
CA LYS A 106 22.80 8.48 1.39
C LYS A 106 24.00 7.78 0.76
N PHE A 107 23.76 7.12 -0.36
CA PHE A 107 24.76 6.42 -1.15
C PHE A 107 25.62 7.40 -1.95
N ASP A 108 26.93 7.24 -1.85
CA ASP A 108 27.90 7.99 -2.66
C ASP A 108 28.27 7.18 -3.91
N ALA A 109 27.80 7.64 -5.07
CA ALA A 109 28.04 6.98 -6.35
C ALA A 109 29.54 6.85 -6.69
N GLN A 110 30.41 7.72 -6.16
CA GLN A 110 31.85 7.64 -6.40
C GLN A 110 32.53 6.51 -5.62
N LYS A 111 31.95 6.09 -4.49
CA LYS A 111 32.51 5.04 -3.62
C LYS A 111 32.05 3.64 -4.01
N GLY A 112 30.92 3.49 -4.72
CA GLY A 112 30.40 2.19 -5.13
C GLY A 112 30.27 1.21 -3.95
N ASP A 113 30.87 0.03 -4.06
CA ASP A 113 30.88 -1.00 -3.01
C ASP A 113 31.67 -0.62 -1.75
N SER A 114 32.48 0.44 -1.81
CA SER A 114 33.24 0.97 -0.66
C SER A 114 32.41 1.91 0.23
N ASN A 115 31.12 2.10 -0.05
CA ASN A 115 30.22 2.77 0.87
C ASN A 115 30.09 1.97 2.20
N PRO A 116 29.77 2.64 3.31
CA PRO A 116 29.48 1.95 4.56
C PRO A 116 28.23 1.07 4.43
N ASP A 117 28.14 0.02 5.24
CA ASP A 117 26.99 -0.90 5.25
C ASP A 117 25.65 -0.17 5.47
N SER A 118 25.67 0.94 6.22
CA SER A 118 24.51 1.81 6.45
C SER A 118 23.94 2.45 5.19
N ALA A 119 24.66 2.44 4.06
CA ALA A 119 24.16 2.96 2.79
C ALA A 119 23.38 1.90 1.97
N PHE A 120 23.37 0.65 2.44
CA PHE A 120 22.77 -0.47 1.74
C PHE A 120 21.61 -1.05 2.54
N PHE A 121 20.43 -0.96 1.96
CA PHE A 121 19.27 -1.66 2.45
C PHE A 121 19.26 -3.09 1.88
N SER A 122 19.42 -4.11 2.72
CA SER A 122 19.46 -5.51 2.24
C SER A 122 18.06 -6.02 1.88
N LEU A 123 17.93 -6.75 0.77
CA LEU A 123 16.71 -7.49 0.40
C LEU A 123 16.72 -8.95 0.90
N LYS A 124 17.81 -9.39 1.53
CA LYS A 124 17.94 -10.75 2.02
C LYS A 124 17.02 -10.98 3.22
N THR A 125 16.26 -12.07 3.14
CA THR A 125 15.33 -12.56 4.17
C THR A 125 15.70 -13.99 4.54
N VAL A 126 15.39 -14.40 5.77
CA VAL A 126 15.72 -15.74 6.28
C VAL A 126 14.62 -16.73 5.95
N SER A 127 13.36 -16.28 5.95
CA SER A 127 12.22 -17.13 5.64
C SER A 127 12.00 -17.32 4.14
N THR A 128 11.50 -18.48 3.74
CA THR A 128 10.98 -18.74 2.39
C THR A 128 9.49 -18.40 2.26
N ASP A 129 8.79 -18.23 3.38
CA ASP A 129 7.36 -17.89 3.45
C ASP A 129 7.15 -16.39 3.14
N GLY A 130 6.28 -16.09 2.17
CA GLY A 130 6.02 -14.72 1.71
C GLY A 130 5.52 -13.79 2.82
N GLY A 131 4.68 -14.26 3.75
CA GLY A 131 4.17 -13.43 4.83
C GLY A 131 5.27 -13.06 5.84
N LYS A 132 6.12 -14.03 6.18
CA LYS A 132 7.25 -13.80 7.10
C LYS A 132 8.33 -12.93 6.46
N LYS A 133 8.60 -13.09 5.16
CA LYS A 133 9.48 -12.19 4.39
C LYS A 133 9.00 -10.75 4.47
N ASN A 134 7.70 -10.52 4.24
CA ASN A 134 7.11 -9.18 4.33
C ASN A 134 7.26 -8.60 5.73
N GLY A 135 7.09 -9.41 6.78
CA GLY A 135 7.31 -8.98 8.17
C GLY A 135 8.76 -8.54 8.45
N GLU A 136 9.74 -9.33 8.02
CA GLU A 136 11.17 -9.00 8.16
C GLU A 136 11.53 -7.68 7.45
N LEU A 137 11.02 -7.50 6.22
CA LEU A 137 11.29 -6.31 5.42
C LEU A 137 10.53 -5.07 5.90
N CYS A 138 9.29 -5.25 6.36
CA CYS A 138 8.52 -4.19 7.00
C CYS A 138 9.28 -3.63 8.20
N GLN A 139 9.72 -4.50 9.11
CA GLN A 139 10.44 -4.07 10.30
C GLN A 139 11.73 -3.33 9.94
N ARG A 140 12.46 -3.83 8.93
CA ARG A 140 13.69 -3.19 8.43
C ARG A 140 13.40 -1.81 7.84
N ALA A 141 12.37 -1.68 7.01
CA ALA A 141 11.98 -0.41 6.41
C ALA A 141 11.53 0.62 7.45
N ILE A 142 10.72 0.24 8.44
CA ILE A 142 10.32 1.11 9.56
C ILE A 142 11.55 1.57 10.35
N THR A 143 12.46 0.64 10.69
CA THR A 143 13.70 0.97 11.41
C THR A 143 14.58 1.93 10.60
N SER A 144 14.59 1.78 9.28
CA SER A 144 15.30 2.68 8.36
C SER A 144 14.54 3.99 8.05
N GLY A 145 13.34 4.19 8.60
CA GLY A 145 12.51 5.37 8.33
C GLY A 145 12.05 5.48 6.87
N LEU A 146 11.81 4.33 6.23
CA LEU A 146 11.39 4.20 4.84
C LEU A 146 9.97 3.65 4.76
N SER A 147 9.26 4.03 3.70
CA SER A 147 8.02 3.37 3.30
C SER A 147 8.31 2.37 2.19
N TRP A 148 7.42 1.40 2.04
CA TRP A 148 7.49 0.41 0.98
C TRP A 148 6.08 0.05 0.57
N GLU A 149 5.72 0.42 -0.65
CA GLU A 149 4.39 0.17 -1.21
C GLU A 149 3.93 -1.28 -0.95
N GLY A 150 2.78 -1.39 -0.27
CA GLY A 150 2.15 -2.68 0.03
C GLY A 150 2.80 -3.50 1.16
N ILE A 151 3.89 -3.01 1.80
CA ILE A 151 4.53 -3.68 2.95
C ILE A 151 4.51 -2.80 4.18
N THR A 152 4.81 -1.50 4.06
CA THR A 152 4.79 -0.56 5.18
C THR A 152 4.51 0.86 4.71
N ASN A 153 3.76 1.61 5.52
CA ASN A 153 3.53 3.05 5.33
C ASN A 153 4.60 3.93 6.03
N GLY A 154 5.63 3.32 6.60
CA GLY A 154 6.67 4.00 7.39
C GLY A 154 6.43 3.95 8.90
N ASP A 155 5.22 3.62 9.35
CA ASP A 155 4.85 3.54 10.78
C ASP A 155 4.37 2.14 11.18
N GLY A 156 3.82 1.36 10.25
CA GLY A 156 3.27 0.03 10.50
C GLY A 156 3.23 -0.83 9.24
N CYS A 157 3.04 -2.13 9.43
CA CYS A 157 3.03 -3.10 8.35
C CYS A 157 1.66 -3.18 7.70
N VAL A 158 1.62 -3.27 6.38
CA VAL A 158 0.39 -3.51 5.62
C VAL A 158 0.35 -5.00 5.28
N SER A 159 -0.70 -5.67 5.74
CA SER A 159 -0.98 -7.07 5.42
C SER A 159 -1.57 -7.19 4.01
N GLY A 160 -1.52 -8.39 3.42
CA GLY A 160 -2.06 -8.64 2.07
C GLY A 160 -3.57 -8.42 1.91
N ASP A 161 -4.31 -8.28 3.01
CA ASP A 161 -5.72 -7.89 3.07
C ASP A 161 -5.94 -6.37 3.22
N GLY A 162 -4.85 -5.58 3.20
CA GLY A 162 -4.86 -4.13 3.38
C GLY A 162 -5.00 -3.67 4.83
N SER A 163 -5.04 -4.58 5.81
CA SER A 163 -5.05 -4.21 7.22
C SER A 163 -3.67 -3.70 7.67
N ILE A 164 -3.67 -2.69 8.54
CA ILE A 164 -2.43 -2.23 9.18
C ILE A 164 -2.21 -3.09 10.43
N THR A 165 -1.15 -3.87 10.43
CA THR A 165 -0.65 -4.56 11.60
C THR A 165 0.51 -3.77 12.18
N GLY A 166 0.48 -3.54 13.49
CA GLY A 166 1.63 -2.97 14.19
C GLY A 166 2.86 -3.88 13.99
N PRO A 167 4.08 -3.35 14.14
CA PRO A 167 5.28 -4.18 14.05
C PRO A 167 5.11 -5.40 14.97
N PRO A 168 5.43 -6.62 14.52
CA PRO A 168 5.39 -7.76 15.40
C PRO A 168 6.29 -7.41 16.58
N SER A 169 5.70 -7.37 17.79
CA SER A 169 6.49 -7.19 19.00
C SER A 169 7.61 -8.21 18.94
N SER A 170 8.86 -7.73 18.95
CA SER A 170 10.01 -8.58 19.15
C SER A 170 9.81 -9.29 20.48
N GLY A 171 9.23 -10.48 20.42
CA GLY A 171 9.18 -11.42 21.53
C GLY A 171 10.64 -11.77 21.82
N GLY A 172 11.24 -11.01 22.72
CA GLY A 172 12.53 -11.32 23.31
C GLY A 172 12.46 -12.73 23.87
N SER A 173 13.15 -13.64 23.19
CA SER A 173 13.51 -14.93 23.74
C SER A 173 15.00 -14.82 24.03
N CYS A 174 15.31 -14.36 25.24
CA CYS A 174 16.53 -14.74 25.93
C CYS A 174 16.39 -16.18 26.43
#